data_AF-A0A2E7AIN1-F1
#
_entry.id   AF-A0A2E7AIN1-F1
#
_cell.length_a   1.000
_cell.length_b   1.000
_cell.length_c   1.000
_cell.angle_alpha   90.00
_cell.angle_beta   90.00
_cell.angle_gamma   90.00
#
_symmetry.space_group_name_H-M   'P 1'
#
loop_
_entity.id
_entity.type
_entity.pdbx_description
1 polymer ?
#
loop_
_entity_poly.entity_id
_entity_poly.type
_entity_poly.pdbx_seq_one_letter_code
_entity_poly.pdbx_strand_id
1 'polypeptide(L)'
;MKPPWLLRILSLAGLLICGYLGGLKLTGKTSSLAGCGEGSGCGTVLGSEWSQFFGIPVSVLAMVIYIALLAASFRPSRSLYGALAICLTGAALWFIGILYLTIRAMCPWCLAMHTIGVVTSIILVQSLRDIPPSKGPLRFAPLLAMVALLTLAMGQLLGPKSDTHSSTTQALQDEGGPTENSGRRIAFTRGGKRYNTETMPHLGPPDAKYVMVKYFDYTCSSCRKVHEQLQFVEKKHSGLFCVILLPVPLNRSCNPFIKNQSPKHQHACELARLSIAAWKANPGKWPEVHEQLISTPDLPPEVAEAAVGQIVGHDQLERALQDSSVETLLRSGVKDFGQLKKGNALLPKLMCAGGKVLHGEPRSGDALLSALKQIYNLDQ
;
A
#
# COMPACT_ATOMS: atom_id res chain seq x y z
N MET A 1 36.46 21.44 -20.04
CA MET A 1 35.79 20.13 -19.89
C MET A 1 35.93 19.60 -18.47
N LYS A 2 34.84 19.48 -17.71
CA LYS A 2 34.84 18.70 -16.45
C LYS A 2 35.27 17.25 -16.75
N PRO A 3 35.94 16.56 -15.82
CA PRO A 3 36.49 15.24 -16.11
C PRO A 3 35.37 14.25 -16.48
N PRO A 4 35.44 13.56 -17.62
CA PRO A 4 34.42 12.60 -18.06
C PRO A 4 34.25 11.43 -17.09
N TRP A 5 35.24 11.16 -16.23
CA TRP A 5 35.15 10.13 -15.20
C TRP A 5 34.10 10.45 -14.13
N LEU A 6 33.88 11.72 -13.78
CA LEU A 6 32.88 12.09 -12.78
C LEU A 6 31.45 11.82 -13.27
N LEU A 7 31.16 12.14 -14.54
CA LEU A 7 29.88 11.79 -15.16
C LEU A 7 29.64 10.28 -15.16
N ARG A 8 30.68 9.48 -15.44
CA ARG A 8 30.60 8.02 -15.42
C ARG A 8 30.30 7.48 -14.03
N ILE A 9 30.98 7.98 -13.00
CA ILE A 9 30.73 7.57 -11.60
C ILE A 9 29.29 7.90 -11.19
N LEU A 10 28.83 9.13 -11.43
CA LEU A 10 27.46 9.53 -11.12
C LEU A 10 26.42 8.71 -11.88
N SER A 11 26.71 8.39 -13.15
CA SER A 11 25.84 7.54 -13.98
C SER A 11 25.73 6.13 -13.41
N LEU A 12 26.86 5.53 -13.02
CA LEU A 12 26.91 4.20 -12.42
C LEU A 12 26.21 4.18 -11.05
N ALA A 13 26.42 5.20 -10.22
CA ALA A 13 25.74 5.32 -8.93
C ALA A 13 24.21 5.41 -9.11
N GLY A 14 23.74 6.26 -10.03
CA GLY A 14 22.33 6.36 -10.38
C GLY A 14 21.76 5.05 -10.93
N LEU A 15 22.52 4.36 -11.79
CA LEU A 15 22.14 3.07 -12.34
C LEU A 15 21.97 1.99 -11.27
N LEU A 16 22.91 1.90 -10.32
CA LEU A 16 22.86 0.95 -9.21
C LEU A 16 21.65 1.21 -8.30
N ILE A 17 21.37 2.48 -7.97
CA ILE A 17 20.19 2.85 -7.18
C ILE A 17 18.90 2.49 -7.93
N CYS A 18 18.81 2.81 -9.22
CA CYS A 18 17.63 2.49 -10.03
C CYS A 18 17.41 0.97 -10.14
N GLY A 19 18.48 0.20 -10.37
CA GLY A 19 18.44 -1.25 -10.41
C GLY A 19 18.00 -1.86 -9.08
N TYR A 20 18.55 -1.37 -7.96
CA TYR A 20 18.16 -1.79 -6.62
C TYR A 20 16.67 -1.54 -6.34
N LEU A 21 16.20 -0.30 -6.55
CA LEU A 21 14.81 0.08 -6.29
C LEU A 21 13.83 -0.61 -7.27
N GLY A 22 14.21 -0.74 -8.53
CA GLY A 22 13.46 -1.50 -9.55
C GLY A 22 13.31 -2.96 -9.16
N GLY A 23 14.40 -3.63 -8.77
CA GLY A 23 14.39 -5.01 -8.31
C GLY A 23 13.49 -5.21 -7.08
N LEU A 24 13.56 -4.31 -6.10
CA LEU A 24 12.68 -4.37 -4.92
C LEU A 24 11.21 -4.19 -5.26
N LYS A 25 10.87 -3.25 -6.15
CA LYS A 25 9.48 -3.05 -6.60
C LYS A 25 8.97 -4.26 -7.37
N LEU A 26 9.76 -4.80 -8.30
CA LEU A 26 9.39 -5.97 -9.11
C LEU A 26 9.24 -7.25 -8.27
N THR A 27 10.01 -7.39 -7.20
CA THR A 27 9.94 -8.54 -6.29
C THR A 27 8.97 -8.35 -5.11
N GLY A 28 8.26 -7.21 -5.04
CA GLY A 28 7.30 -6.91 -3.98
C GLY A 28 7.92 -6.61 -2.61
N LYS A 29 9.25 -6.41 -2.52
CA LYS A 29 9.99 -6.16 -1.27
C LYS A 29 10.11 -4.66 -0.95
N THR A 30 9.03 -3.90 -1.17
CA THR A 30 9.05 -2.43 -1.08
C THR A 30 9.22 -1.88 0.35
N SER A 31 9.04 -2.70 1.38
CA SER A 31 9.19 -2.31 2.79
C SER A 31 10.52 -2.73 3.43
N SER A 32 11.39 -3.45 2.72
CA SER A 32 12.67 -3.98 3.24
C SER A 32 13.86 -3.34 2.53
N LEU A 33 14.01 -2.02 2.72
CA LEU A 33 15.11 -1.27 2.11
C LEU A 33 16.28 -1.16 3.09
N ALA A 34 17.47 -1.49 2.62
CA ALA A 34 18.70 -1.29 3.37
C ALA A 34 18.88 0.20 3.69
N GLY A 35 19.15 0.53 4.94
CA GLY A 35 19.29 1.92 5.40
C GLY A 35 17.98 2.71 5.52
N CYS A 36 16.82 2.12 5.18
CA CYS A 36 15.50 2.70 5.47
C CYS A 36 14.94 2.07 6.75
N GLY A 37 14.92 2.83 7.85
CA GLY A 37 14.26 2.41 9.09
C GLY A 37 12.73 2.44 8.98
N GLU A 38 12.03 1.81 9.95
CA GLU A 38 10.57 1.97 10.09
C GLU A 38 10.23 3.46 10.28
N GLY A 39 9.42 4.03 9.38
CA GLY A 39 9.08 5.47 9.35
C GLY A 39 9.79 6.30 8.29
N SER A 40 10.81 5.75 7.61
CA SER A 40 11.54 6.41 6.52
C SER A 40 10.74 6.65 5.24
N GLY A 41 9.42 6.49 5.22
CA GLY A 41 8.57 6.71 4.04
C GLY A 41 8.84 5.81 2.82
N CYS A 42 9.92 5.01 2.79
CA CYS A 42 10.37 4.27 1.61
C CYS A 42 9.31 3.30 1.09
N GLY A 43 8.68 2.54 1.99
CA GLY A 43 7.59 1.62 1.63
C GLY A 43 6.33 2.34 1.15
N THR A 44 6.01 3.50 1.72
CA THR A 44 4.89 4.34 1.26
C THR A 44 5.13 4.86 -0.15
N VAL A 45 6.33 5.39 -0.41
CA VAL A 45 6.72 5.94 -1.70
C VAL A 45 6.78 4.86 -2.77
N LEU A 46 7.54 3.79 -2.52
CA LEU A 46 7.68 2.67 -3.47
C LEU A 46 6.41 1.85 -3.60
N GLY A 47 5.53 1.86 -2.60
CA GLY A 47 4.22 1.22 -2.67
C GLY A 47 3.18 2.03 -3.44
N SER A 48 3.39 3.34 -3.59
CA SER A 48 2.39 4.25 -4.18
C SER A 48 2.18 4.04 -5.69
N GLU A 49 1.03 4.52 -6.16
CA GLU A 49 0.70 4.57 -7.60
C GLU A 49 1.72 5.40 -8.40
N TRP A 50 2.30 6.43 -7.78
CA TRP A 50 3.30 7.30 -8.39
C TRP A 50 4.65 6.64 -8.63
N SER A 51 4.90 5.47 -8.02
CA SER A 51 6.12 4.70 -8.26
C SER A 51 6.07 3.94 -9.59
N GLN A 52 5.00 4.05 -10.36
CA GLN A 52 4.80 3.33 -11.61
C GLN A 52 4.26 4.23 -12.73
N PHE A 53 4.43 3.77 -13.96
CA PHE A 53 3.85 4.32 -15.16
C PHE A 53 3.31 3.14 -15.98
N PHE A 54 1.97 3.04 -16.09
CA PHE A 54 1.30 1.90 -16.76
C PHE A 54 1.81 0.53 -16.28
N GLY A 55 1.98 0.37 -14.95
CA GLY A 55 2.47 -0.86 -14.31
C GLY A 55 3.99 -1.03 -14.30
N ILE A 56 4.72 -0.26 -15.11
CA ILE A 56 6.19 -0.31 -15.15
C ILE A 56 6.75 0.56 -14.02
N PRO A 57 7.65 0.06 -13.15
CA PRO A 57 8.29 0.89 -12.14
C PRO A 57 9.06 2.06 -12.76
N VAL A 58 8.87 3.26 -12.24
CA VAL A 58 9.57 4.46 -12.75
C VAL A 58 11.10 4.36 -12.60
N SER A 59 11.57 3.55 -11.65
CA SER A 59 12.99 3.21 -11.50
C SER A 59 13.56 2.44 -12.69
N VAL A 60 12.77 1.62 -13.37
CA VAL A 60 13.18 0.94 -14.61
C VAL A 60 13.29 1.95 -15.75
N LEU A 61 12.36 2.90 -15.86
CA LEU A 61 12.46 3.98 -16.84
C LEU A 61 13.69 4.86 -16.59
N ALA A 62 13.97 5.18 -15.32
CA ALA A 62 15.17 5.93 -14.93
C ALA A 62 16.46 5.15 -15.24
N MET A 63 16.46 3.82 -15.12
CA MET A 63 17.58 2.96 -15.49
C MET A 63 17.98 3.17 -16.95
N VAL A 64 17.01 3.27 -17.87
CA VAL A 64 17.26 3.55 -19.29
C VAL A 64 17.95 4.91 -19.48
N ILE A 65 17.53 5.94 -18.74
CA ILE A 65 18.15 7.28 -18.78
C ILE A 65 19.60 7.23 -18.29
N TYR A 66 19.88 6.51 -17.20
CA TYR A 66 21.25 6.37 -16.68
C TYR A 66 22.16 5.51 -17.58
N ILE A 67 21.63 4.49 -18.27
CA ILE A 67 22.36 3.75 -19.31
C ILE A 67 22.70 4.67 -20.49
N ALA A 68 21.72 5.44 -20.98
CA ALA A 68 21.91 6.39 -22.08
C ALA A 68 22.94 7.46 -21.71
N LEU A 69 22.92 7.95 -20.47
CA LEU A 69 23.91 8.89 -19.95
C LEU A 69 25.31 8.27 -19.89
N LEU A 70 25.45 7.05 -19.38
CA LEU A 70 26.73 6.35 -19.34
C LEU A 70 27.31 6.19 -20.75
N ALA A 71 26.50 5.77 -21.71
CA ALA A 71 26.89 5.66 -23.12
C ALA A 71 27.28 7.02 -23.72
N ALA A 72 26.48 8.07 -23.47
CA ALA A 72 26.75 9.43 -23.94
C ALA A 72 28.06 10.00 -23.40
N SER A 73 28.50 9.56 -22.20
CA SER A 73 29.75 10.00 -21.58
C SER A 73 31.03 9.56 -22.34
N PHE A 74 30.92 8.58 -23.24
CA PHE A 74 32.03 8.14 -24.09
C PHE A 74 32.08 8.86 -25.43
N ARG A 75 30.93 9.34 -25.93
CA ARG A 75 30.83 10.13 -27.16
C ARG A 75 29.92 11.34 -26.92
N PRO A 76 30.47 12.44 -26.38
CA PRO A 76 29.69 13.61 -26.00
C PRO A 76 28.94 14.20 -27.20
N SER A 77 27.67 14.52 -26.99
CA SER A 77 26.82 15.17 -27.98
C SER A 77 26.00 16.27 -27.31
N ARG A 78 26.05 17.48 -27.85
CA ARG A 78 25.39 18.66 -27.27
C ARG A 78 23.89 18.42 -27.07
N SER A 79 23.22 17.89 -28.08
CA SER A 79 21.77 17.67 -28.03
C SER A 79 21.38 16.54 -27.08
N LEU A 80 22.18 15.48 -27.00
CA LEU A 80 21.93 14.37 -26.06
C LEU A 80 22.17 14.79 -24.62
N TYR A 81 23.24 15.56 -24.36
CA TYR A 81 23.50 16.13 -23.03
C TYR A 81 22.40 17.09 -22.61
N GLY A 82 21.91 17.93 -23.53
CA GLY A 82 20.75 18.79 -23.28
C GLY A 82 19.48 18.00 -22.96
N ALA A 83 19.18 16.96 -23.73
CA ALA A 83 18.03 16.09 -23.50
C ALA A 83 18.10 15.37 -22.15
N LEU A 84 19.25 14.79 -21.81
CA LEU A 84 19.46 14.09 -20.54
C LEU A 84 19.38 15.06 -19.34
N ALA A 85 19.94 16.27 -19.46
CA ALA A 85 19.82 17.30 -18.44
C ALA A 85 18.35 17.70 -18.19
N ILE A 86 17.57 17.88 -19.27
CA ILE A 86 16.12 18.14 -19.19
C ILE A 86 15.41 16.98 -18.47
N CYS A 87 15.64 15.74 -18.90
CA CYS A 87 15.04 14.55 -18.27
C CYS A 87 15.36 14.47 -16.77
N LEU A 88 16.63 14.62 -16.39
CA LEU A 88 17.08 14.50 -14.99
C LEU A 88 16.48 15.61 -14.11
N THR A 89 16.51 16.87 -14.57
CA THR A 89 15.95 18.00 -13.82
C THR A 89 14.43 17.93 -13.76
N GLY A 90 13.76 17.64 -14.88
CA GLY A 90 12.30 17.53 -14.93
C GLY A 90 11.77 16.38 -14.07
N ALA A 91 12.42 15.21 -14.13
CA ALA A 91 12.07 14.09 -13.26
C ALA A 91 12.31 14.43 -11.78
N ALA A 92 13.41 15.10 -11.44
CA ALA A 92 13.67 15.53 -10.06
C ALA A 92 12.57 16.47 -9.56
N LEU A 93 12.21 17.51 -10.31
CA LEU A 93 11.15 18.44 -9.93
C LEU A 93 9.80 17.73 -9.76
N TRP A 94 9.44 16.87 -10.72
CA TRP A 94 8.18 16.14 -10.69
C TRP A 94 8.08 15.18 -9.50
N PHE A 95 9.05 14.28 -9.34
CA PHE A 95 8.99 13.26 -8.31
C PHE A 95 9.25 13.83 -6.92
N ILE A 96 10.13 14.82 -6.74
CA ILE A 96 10.26 15.53 -5.46
C ILE A 96 8.94 16.25 -5.15
N GLY A 97 8.30 16.91 -6.13
CA GLY A 97 6.98 17.50 -5.96
C GLY A 97 5.94 16.48 -5.46
N ILE A 98 5.88 15.30 -6.07
CA ILE A 98 5.01 14.20 -5.63
C ILE A 98 5.32 13.78 -4.18
N LEU A 99 6.60 13.62 -3.83
CA LEU A 99 7.01 13.20 -2.48
C LEU A 99 6.54 14.19 -1.40
N TYR A 100 6.69 15.49 -1.63
CA TYR A 100 6.38 16.52 -0.65
C TYR A 100 4.91 16.96 -0.66
N LEU A 101 4.28 17.07 -1.83
CA LEU A 101 2.95 17.65 -1.96
C LEU A 101 1.84 16.59 -1.91
N THR A 102 2.09 15.41 -2.50
CA THR A 102 1.06 14.38 -2.69
C THR A 102 1.20 13.25 -1.68
N ILE A 103 2.35 12.57 -1.65
CA ILE A 103 2.57 11.41 -0.78
C ILE A 103 2.84 11.83 0.67
N ARG A 104 3.49 12.99 0.86
CA ARG A 104 3.93 13.50 2.17
C ARG A 104 4.79 12.48 2.94
N ALA A 105 5.63 11.74 2.22
CA ALA A 105 6.57 10.78 2.78
C ALA A 105 7.93 10.89 2.08
N MET A 106 9.01 10.79 2.85
CA MET A 106 10.37 11.06 2.37
C MET A 106 11.18 9.78 2.26
N CYS A 107 11.46 9.31 1.04
CA CYS A 107 12.33 8.15 0.82
C CYS A 107 13.79 8.59 0.58
N PRO A 108 14.75 8.29 1.48
CA PRO A 108 16.15 8.71 1.32
C PRO A 108 16.79 8.22 0.02
N TRP A 109 16.47 7.00 -0.43
CA TRP A 109 16.95 6.50 -1.72
C TRP A 109 16.41 7.30 -2.91
N CYS A 110 15.16 7.75 -2.83
CA CYS A 110 14.59 8.59 -3.88
C CYS A 110 15.24 9.98 -3.91
N LEU A 111 15.40 10.57 -2.73
CA LEU A 111 16.09 11.86 -2.59
C LEU A 111 17.54 11.77 -3.06
N ALA A 112 18.27 10.71 -2.72
CA ALA A 112 19.62 10.47 -3.18
C ALA A 112 19.68 10.36 -4.72
N MET A 113 18.77 9.60 -5.35
CA MET A 113 18.79 9.44 -6.81
C MET A 113 18.48 10.76 -7.53
N HIS A 114 17.53 11.54 -7.03
CA HIS A 114 17.21 12.84 -7.62
C HIS A 114 18.32 13.87 -7.36
N THR A 115 19.01 13.80 -6.23
CA THR A 115 20.18 14.64 -5.93
C THR A 115 21.31 14.33 -6.92
N ILE A 116 21.61 13.05 -7.15
CA ILE A 116 22.57 12.60 -8.19
C ILE A 116 22.15 13.13 -9.56
N GLY A 117 20.86 13.04 -9.90
CA GLY A 117 20.33 13.53 -11.17
C GLY A 117 20.51 15.05 -11.35
N VAL A 118 20.21 15.85 -10.33
CA VAL A 118 20.39 17.32 -10.37
C VAL A 118 21.86 17.70 -10.49
N VAL A 119 22.75 17.10 -9.69
CA VAL A 119 24.20 17.35 -9.78
C VAL A 119 24.73 16.98 -11.16
N THR A 120 24.30 15.83 -11.69
CA THR A 120 24.66 15.37 -13.04
C THR A 120 24.15 16.36 -14.10
N SER A 121 22.92 16.83 -13.99
CA SER A 121 22.34 17.82 -14.92
C SER A 121 23.16 19.12 -14.96
N ILE A 122 23.57 19.64 -13.79
CA ILE A 122 24.43 20.83 -13.72
C ILE A 122 25.76 20.60 -14.45
N ILE A 123 26.38 19.42 -14.28
CA ILE A 123 27.63 19.08 -14.99
C ILE A 123 27.38 19.01 -16.50
N LEU A 124 26.31 18.37 -16.96
CA LEU A 124 25.96 18.28 -18.38
C LEU A 124 25.78 19.66 -19.00
N VAL A 125 25.00 20.55 -18.36
CA VAL A 125 24.76 21.92 -18.83
C VAL A 125 26.07 22.71 -18.95
N GLN A 126 26.95 22.59 -17.96
CA GLN A 126 28.25 23.26 -18.00
C GLN A 126 29.13 22.71 -19.13
N SER A 127 29.09 21.41 -19.38
CA SER A 127 29.80 20.76 -20.49
C SER A 127 29.28 21.16 -21.87
N LEU A 128 28.04 21.66 -22.00
CA LEU A 128 27.50 22.10 -23.30
C LEU A 128 28.33 23.23 -23.93
N ARG A 129 29.00 24.06 -23.13
CA ARG A 129 29.85 25.16 -23.63
C ARG A 129 31.01 24.66 -24.48
N ASP A 130 31.52 23.48 -24.15
CA ASP A 130 32.71 22.88 -24.79
C ASP A 130 32.36 21.98 -25.98
N ILE A 131 31.06 21.72 -26.25
CA ILE A 131 30.62 20.74 -27.25
C ILE A 131 29.95 21.44 -28.43
N PRO A 132 30.40 21.18 -29.68
CA PRO A 132 29.81 21.79 -30.87
C PRO A 132 28.34 21.37 -31.06
N PRO A 133 27.51 22.20 -31.73
CA PRO A 133 26.12 21.87 -32.00
C PRO A 133 25.99 20.58 -32.82
N SER A 134 25.03 19.74 -32.44
CA SER A 134 24.77 18.48 -33.13
C SER A 134 24.18 18.73 -34.52
N LYS A 135 24.59 17.95 -35.51
CA LYS A 135 24.02 17.94 -36.87
C LYS A 135 22.96 16.84 -37.00
N GLY A 136 22.12 16.95 -38.03
CA GLY A 136 21.13 15.92 -38.36
C GLY A 136 19.94 15.84 -37.38
N PRO A 137 19.22 14.71 -37.33
CA PRO A 137 17.97 14.58 -36.57
C PRO A 137 18.17 14.68 -35.04
N LEU A 138 19.38 14.45 -34.54
CA LEU A 138 19.70 14.49 -33.11
C LEU A 138 19.45 15.85 -32.45
N ARG A 139 19.39 16.93 -33.24
CA ARG A 139 19.09 18.30 -32.75
C ARG A 139 17.73 18.42 -32.05
N PHE A 140 16.79 17.52 -32.34
CA PHE A 140 15.46 17.50 -31.74
C PHE A 140 15.39 16.71 -30.42
N ALA A 141 16.48 16.10 -29.97
CA ALA A 141 16.50 15.31 -28.73
C ALA A 141 16.01 16.08 -27.48
N PRO A 142 16.37 17.37 -27.27
CA PRO A 142 15.84 18.15 -26.14
C PRO A 142 14.31 18.31 -26.19
N LEU A 143 13.74 18.53 -27.37
CA LEU A 143 12.29 18.63 -27.54
C LEU A 143 11.60 17.31 -27.20
N LEU A 144 12.16 16.19 -27.69
CA LEU A 144 11.65 14.85 -27.36
C LEU A 144 11.73 14.54 -25.87
N ALA A 145 12.76 15.02 -25.17
CA ALA A 145 12.87 14.88 -23.72
C ALA A 145 11.75 15.63 -22.99
N MET A 146 11.41 16.86 -23.40
CA MET A 146 10.29 17.59 -22.82
C MET A 146 8.95 16.87 -23.07
N VAL A 147 8.74 16.37 -24.29
CA VAL A 147 7.54 15.60 -24.64
C VAL A 147 7.45 14.33 -23.79
N ALA A 148 8.56 13.60 -23.61
CA ALA A 148 8.59 12.39 -22.79
C ALA A 148 8.24 12.68 -21.31
N LEU A 149 8.75 13.78 -20.75
CA LEU A 149 8.41 14.22 -19.39
C LEU A 149 6.94 14.61 -19.26
N LEU A 150 6.40 15.34 -20.24
CA LEU A 150 4.99 15.71 -20.25
C LEU A 150 4.10 14.48 -20.35
N THR A 151 4.43 13.52 -21.21
CA THR A 151 3.73 12.24 -21.33
C THR A 151 3.79 11.44 -20.03
N LEU A 152 4.95 11.39 -19.36
CA LEU A 152 5.10 10.75 -18.06
C LEU A 152 4.16 11.40 -17.03
N ALA A 153 4.24 12.73 -16.87
CA ALA A 153 3.44 13.46 -15.89
C ALA A 153 1.93 13.34 -16.16
N MET A 154 1.51 13.56 -17.42
CA MET A 154 0.11 13.40 -17.83
C MET A 154 -0.37 11.97 -17.67
N GLY A 155 0.44 10.98 -18.04
CA GLY A 155 0.06 9.57 -17.87
C GLY A 155 0.00 9.14 -16.40
N GLN A 156 0.77 9.74 -15.50
CA GLN A 156 0.62 9.51 -14.06
C GLN A 156 -0.59 10.23 -13.46
N LEU A 157 -0.98 11.38 -14.00
CA LEU A 157 -2.14 12.15 -13.54
C LEU A 157 -3.48 11.62 -14.06
N LEU A 158 -3.53 11.32 -15.36
CA LEU A 158 -4.75 10.99 -16.10
C LEU A 158 -4.84 9.51 -16.45
N GLY A 159 -3.72 8.80 -16.42
CA GLY A 159 -3.67 7.38 -16.75
C GLY A 159 -4.25 6.50 -15.65
N PRO A 160 -4.42 5.19 -15.95
CA PRO A 160 -4.97 4.25 -15.00
C PRO A 160 -4.06 4.11 -13.77
N LYS A 161 -4.65 4.23 -12.59
CA LYS A 161 -3.96 4.02 -11.31
C LYS A 161 -3.42 2.59 -11.24
N SER A 162 -2.14 2.46 -10.90
CA SER A 162 -1.47 1.16 -10.86
C SER A 162 -1.83 0.38 -9.61
N ASP A 163 -1.76 -0.95 -9.68
CA ASP A 163 -2.08 -1.81 -8.55
C ASP A 163 -1.06 -1.64 -7.42
N THR A 164 -1.50 -1.05 -6.30
CA THR A 164 -0.68 -0.89 -5.09
C THR A 164 -0.71 -2.11 -4.16
N HIS A 165 -1.56 -3.09 -4.47
CA HIS A 165 -1.66 -4.31 -3.70
C HIS A 165 -0.55 -5.29 -4.06
N SER A 166 0.08 -5.87 -3.04
CA SER A 166 1.00 -7.01 -3.23
C SER A 166 0.36 -8.26 -2.66
N SER A 167 0.61 -9.43 -3.25
CA SER A 167 0.17 -10.71 -2.71
C SER A 167 1.35 -11.48 -2.10
N THR A 168 1.18 -12.05 -0.91
CA THR A 168 2.12 -13.03 -0.35
C THR A 168 1.39 -14.29 0.07
N THR A 169 2.09 -15.42 0.12
CA THR A 169 1.59 -16.62 0.79
C THR A 169 2.08 -16.63 2.23
N GLN A 170 1.18 -16.66 3.21
CA GLN A 170 1.50 -16.64 4.63
C GLN A 170 0.68 -17.70 5.37
N ALA A 171 1.35 -18.41 6.28
CA ALA A 171 0.70 -19.28 7.26
C ALA A 171 0.68 -18.56 8.61
N LEU A 172 -0.52 -18.32 9.14
CA LEU A 172 -0.68 -17.80 10.50
C LEU A 172 -0.65 -18.97 11.48
N GLN A 173 0.17 -18.85 12.52
CA GLN A 173 0.15 -19.80 13.62
C GLN A 173 -0.91 -19.40 14.64
N ASP A 174 -1.63 -20.40 15.14
CA ASP A 174 -2.58 -20.23 16.23
C ASP A 174 -1.81 -20.21 17.56
N GLU A 175 -1.78 -19.08 18.25
CA GLU A 175 -1.15 -18.99 19.59
C GLU A 175 -2.12 -19.37 20.73
N GLY A 176 -3.22 -20.06 20.42
CA GLY A 176 -4.13 -20.61 21.41
C GLY A 176 -5.26 -19.64 21.78
N GLY A 177 -6.46 -19.96 21.33
CA GLY A 177 -7.73 -19.41 21.81
C GLY A 177 -8.67 -20.53 22.31
N PRO A 178 -9.75 -20.19 23.01
CA PRO A 178 -10.71 -21.18 23.51
C PRO A 178 -11.25 -22.07 22.39
N THR A 179 -11.26 -23.38 22.63
CA THR A 179 -11.87 -24.35 21.72
C THR A 179 -13.40 -24.32 21.89
N GLU A 180 -14.09 -23.38 21.25
CA GLU A 180 -15.56 -23.39 21.19
C GLU A 180 -16.08 -24.42 20.17
N ASN A 181 -16.82 -25.43 20.63
CA ASN A 181 -17.19 -26.60 19.82
C ASN A 181 -18.31 -26.38 18.78
N SER A 182 -18.84 -25.17 18.64
CA SER A 182 -19.95 -24.84 17.74
C SER A 182 -19.48 -23.98 16.56
N GLY A 183 -19.99 -24.26 15.36
CA GLY A 183 -19.83 -23.43 14.16
C GLY A 183 -18.76 -23.85 13.15
N ARG A 184 -18.90 -23.37 11.90
CA ARG A 184 -17.99 -23.68 10.79
C ARG A 184 -16.62 -23.05 11.00
N ARG A 185 -15.59 -23.90 11.11
CA ARG A 185 -14.19 -23.49 11.26
C ARG A 185 -13.41 -23.57 9.96
N ILE A 186 -12.68 -22.51 9.61
CA ILE A 186 -11.86 -22.45 8.40
C ILE A 186 -10.42 -22.14 8.77
N ALA A 187 -9.48 -22.85 8.15
CA ALA A 187 -8.06 -22.53 8.14
C ALA A 187 -7.62 -22.27 6.70
N PHE A 188 -6.78 -21.26 6.51
CA PHE A 188 -6.29 -20.89 5.18
C PHE A 188 -5.01 -21.66 4.78
N THR A 189 -4.33 -22.26 5.76
CA THR A 189 -3.14 -23.11 5.57
C THR A 189 -3.24 -24.36 6.43
N ARG A 190 -2.60 -25.45 6.00
CA ARG A 190 -2.53 -26.70 6.78
C ARG A 190 -1.85 -26.43 8.12
N GLY A 191 -2.54 -26.72 9.22
CA GLY A 191 -2.04 -26.44 10.58
C GLY A 191 -2.01 -24.97 10.97
N GLY A 192 -2.63 -24.08 10.18
CA GLY A 192 -2.72 -22.65 10.49
C GLY A 192 -3.89 -22.31 11.43
N LYS A 193 -3.92 -21.04 11.86
CA LYS A 193 -5.00 -20.45 12.68
C LYS A 193 -6.38 -20.74 12.10
N ARG A 194 -7.30 -21.10 12.99
CA ARG A 194 -8.69 -21.37 12.65
C ARG A 194 -9.57 -20.15 12.98
N TYR A 195 -10.49 -19.84 12.08
CA TYR A 195 -11.51 -18.82 12.25
C TYR A 195 -12.88 -19.48 12.30
N ASN A 196 -13.77 -18.98 13.13
CA ASN A 196 -15.14 -19.48 13.24
C ASN A 196 -16.08 -18.44 12.64
N THR A 197 -16.80 -18.83 11.59
CA THR A 197 -17.70 -17.90 10.88
C THR A 197 -18.96 -17.57 11.67
N GLU A 198 -19.28 -18.28 12.75
CA GLU A 198 -20.47 -17.98 13.56
C GLU A 198 -20.16 -17.09 14.77
N THR A 199 -18.93 -17.17 15.29
CA THR A 199 -18.57 -16.46 16.54
C THR A 199 -17.72 -15.22 16.32
N MET A 200 -17.12 -15.06 15.14
CA MET A 200 -16.31 -13.88 14.79
C MET A 200 -17.12 -12.83 14.03
N PRO A 201 -16.84 -11.51 14.22
CA PRO A 201 -17.51 -10.45 13.47
C PRO A 201 -17.36 -10.65 11.96
N HIS A 202 -18.46 -10.68 11.23
CA HIS A 202 -18.43 -10.92 9.79
C HIS A 202 -19.54 -10.17 9.03
N LEU A 203 -19.32 -9.99 7.73
CA LEU A 203 -20.34 -9.64 6.74
C LEU A 203 -20.63 -10.84 5.84
N GLY A 204 -21.85 -10.90 5.32
CA GLY A 204 -22.34 -12.01 4.50
C GLY A 204 -22.74 -13.25 5.33
N PRO A 205 -23.29 -14.29 4.70
CA PRO A 205 -23.78 -15.49 5.40
C PRO A 205 -22.64 -16.28 6.06
N PRO A 206 -22.79 -16.77 7.30
CA PRO A 206 -21.75 -17.55 7.98
C PRO A 206 -21.48 -18.91 7.32
N ASP A 207 -22.42 -19.41 6.51
CA ASP A 207 -22.34 -20.65 5.74
C ASP A 207 -21.91 -20.44 4.28
N ALA A 208 -21.59 -19.21 3.86
CA ALA A 208 -21.20 -18.87 2.50
C ALA A 208 -20.07 -19.77 1.95
N LYS A 209 -20.09 -20.07 0.65
CA LYS A 209 -19.17 -21.03 0.01
C LYS A 209 -17.71 -20.72 0.34
N TYR A 210 -17.32 -19.46 0.22
CA TYR A 210 -15.95 -19.00 0.46
C TYR A 210 -15.88 -18.08 1.67
N VAL A 211 -14.75 -18.13 2.37
CA VAL A 211 -14.47 -17.28 3.54
C VAL A 211 -13.21 -16.47 3.28
N MET A 212 -13.21 -15.23 3.73
CA MET A 212 -12.07 -14.32 3.75
C MET A 212 -11.93 -13.70 5.14
N VAL A 213 -10.71 -13.27 5.50
CA VAL A 213 -10.47 -12.51 6.74
C VAL A 213 -9.84 -11.18 6.38
N LYS A 214 -10.50 -10.08 6.74
CA LYS A 214 -10.01 -8.72 6.57
C LYS A 214 -9.48 -8.18 7.88
N TYR A 215 -8.19 -7.85 7.91
CA TYR A 215 -7.57 -7.10 9.00
C TYR A 215 -7.52 -5.62 8.62
N PHE A 216 -8.03 -4.75 9.49
CA PHE A 216 -8.26 -3.36 9.12
C PHE A 216 -8.31 -2.41 10.32
N ASP A 217 -8.28 -1.11 10.04
CA ASP A 217 -8.43 -0.06 11.03
C ASP A 217 -9.59 0.87 10.60
N TYR A 218 -10.43 1.31 11.54
CA TYR A 218 -11.61 2.15 11.26
C TYR A 218 -11.27 3.56 10.76
N THR A 219 -10.10 4.08 11.09
CA THR A 219 -9.54 5.38 10.70
C THR A 219 -8.59 5.30 9.47
N CYS A 220 -8.45 4.12 8.87
CA CYS A 220 -7.58 3.86 7.73
C CYS A 220 -8.33 4.03 6.39
N SER A 221 -7.90 5.00 5.57
CA SER A 221 -8.55 5.33 4.30
C SER A 221 -8.52 4.20 3.27
N SER A 222 -7.40 3.48 3.15
CA SER A 222 -7.32 2.30 2.27
C SER A 222 -8.19 1.15 2.77
N CYS A 223 -8.39 1.05 4.08
CA CYS A 223 -9.24 0.04 4.70
C CYS A 223 -10.73 0.28 4.39
N ARG A 224 -11.15 1.55 4.34
CA ARG A 224 -12.47 1.97 3.85
C ARG A 224 -12.66 1.66 2.38
N LYS A 225 -11.70 1.99 1.52
CA LYS A 225 -11.86 1.68 0.09
C LYS A 225 -11.91 0.19 -0.20
N VAL A 226 -11.14 -0.64 0.50
CA VAL A 226 -11.29 -2.10 0.38
C VAL A 226 -12.64 -2.59 0.93
N HIS A 227 -13.24 -1.89 1.90
CA HIS A 227 -14.63 -2.14 2.31
C HIS A 227 -15.61 -1.90 1.15
N GLU A 228 -15.54 -0.74 0.50
CA GLU A 228 -16.38 -0.41 -0.66
C GLU A 228 -16.18 -1.41 -1.81
N GLN A 229 -14.93 -1.84 -2.07
CA GLN A 229 -14.63 -2.84 -3.09
C GLN A 229 -15.17 -4.23 -2.74
N LEU A 230 -15.19 -4.62 -1.47
CA LEU A 230 -15.82 -5.87 -1.04
C LEU A 230 -17.35 -5.80 -1.16
N GLN A 231 -17.97 -4.65 -0.85
CA GLN A 231 -19.39 -4.43 -1.12
C GLN A 231 -19.70 -4.53 -2.62
N PHE A 232 -18.81 -4.04 -3.49
CA PHE A 232 -18.94 -4.22 -4.95
C PHE A 232 -18.90 -5.70 -5.35
N VAL A 233 -18.00 -6.49 -4.76
CA VAL A 233 -17.92 -7.94 -4.99
C VAL A 233 -19.20 -8.64 -4.50
N GLU A 234 -19.68 -8.30 -3.31
CA GLU A 234 -20.93 -8.84 -2.75
C GLU A 234 -22.14 -8.52 -3.64
N LYS A 235 -22.22 -7.31 -4.20
CA LYS A 235 -23.29 -6.96 -5.16
C LYS A 235 -23.24 -7.79 -6.45
N LYS A 236 -22.05 -8.18 -6.92
CA LYS A 236 -21.87 -9.02 -8.11
C LYS A 236 -22.02 -10.52 -7.82
N HIS A 237 -21.74 -10.95 -6.60
CA HIS A 237 -21.74 -12.35 -6.16
C HIS A 237 -22.41 -12.49 -4.79
N SER A 238 -23.72 -12.18 -4.72
CA SER A 238 -24.42 -12.10 -3.44
C SER A 238 -24.46 -13.44 -2.72
N GLY A 239 -24.13 -13.41 -1.42
CA GLY A 239 -24.09 -14.58 -0.55
C GLY A 239 -22.92 -15.52 -0.80
N LEU A 240 -22.01 -15.20 -1.72
CA LEU A 240 -20.91 -16.10 -2.08
C LEU A 240 -19.77 -16.10 -1.05
N PHE A 241 -19.59 -14.98 -0.34
CA PHE A 241 -18.50 -14.76 0.59
C PHE A 241 -18.99 -14.46 2.01
N CYS A 242 -18.35 -15.11 2.99
CA CYS A 242 -18.32 -14.65 4.38
C CYS A 242 -17.01 -13.86 4.58
N VAL A 243 -17.10 -12.60 4.98
CA VAL A 243 -15.92 -11.77 5.24
C VAL A 243 -15.80 -11.50 6.73
N ILE A 244 -14.92 -12.23 7.39
CA ILE A 244 -14.59 -12.01 8.81
C ILE A 244 -13.78 -10.72 8.91
N LEU A 245 -14.14 -9.85 9.85
CA LEU A 245 -13.60 -8.50 10.01
C LEU A 245 -12.93 -8.39 11.37
N LEU A 246 -11.60 -8.29 11.36
CA LEU A 246 -10.79 -8.21 12.58
C LEU A 246 -10.09 -6.84 12.66
N PRO A 247 -10.52 -5.97 13.59
CA PRO A 247 -9.87 -4.69 13.82
C PRO A 247 -8.42 -4.86 14.28
N VAL A 248 -7.52 -4.07 13.68
CA VAL A 248 -6.10 -3.94 13.98
C VAL A 248 -5.77 -2.44 14.02
N PRO A 249 -6.00 -1.78 15.16
CA PRO A 249 -5.81 -0.34 15.27
C PRO A 249 -4.36 0.09 14.98
N LEU A 250 -4.20 1.15 14.20
CA LEU A 250 -2.94 1.82 13.88
C LEU A 250 -2.54 2.80 15.00
N ASN A 251 -2.74 2.39 16.25
CA ASN A 251 -2.48 3.18 17.45
C ASN A 251 -1.72 2.36 18.49
N ARG A 252 -0.64 2.94 19.03
CA ARG A 252 0.28 2.28 19.95
C ARG A 252 -0.33 1.91 21.30
N SER A 253 -1.46 2.52 21.69
CA SER A 253 -2.10 2.24 22.99
C SER A 253 -2.65 0.80 23.07
N CYS A 254 -3.04 0.20 21.95
CA CYS A 254 -3.50 -1.18 21.88
C CYS A 254 -2.76 -2.06 20.86
N ASN A 255 -1.90 -1.47 20.02
CA ASN A 255 -1.12 -2.21 19.03
C ASN A 255 0.39 -1.93 19.16
N PRO A 256 1.16 -2.82 19.82
CA PRO A 256 2.60 -2.64 20.03
C PRO A 256 3.43 -2.77 18.73
N PHE A 257 2.83 -3.21 17.62
CA PHE A 257 3.52 -3.29 16.33
C PHE A 257 3.56 -1.95 15.59
N ILE A 258 2.89 -0.92 16.13
CA ILE A 258 2.91 0.46 15.63
C ILE A 258 3.98 1.24 16.39
N LYS A 259 5.05 1.58 15.68
CA LYS A 259 6.17 2.34 16.27
C LYS A 259 5.95 3.86 16.22
N ASN A 260 5.43 4.36 15.11
CA ASN A 260 5.19 5.79 14.89
C ASN A 260 3.69 6.05 14.86
N GLN A 261 3.19 6.82 15.83
CA GLN A 261 1.78 7.16 15.92
C GLN A 261 1.47 8.38 15.04
N SER A 262 0.46 8.26 14.17
CA SER A 262 -0.10 9.38 13.41
C SER A 262 -1.32 9.95 14.16
N PRO A 263 -1.49 11.29 14.24
CA PRO A 263 -2.69 11.90 14.82
C PRO A 263 -3.99 11.43 14.17
N LYS A 264 -3.93 11.04 12.88
CA LYS A 264 -5.07 10.47 12.14
C LYS A 264 -5.69 9.25 12.83
N HIS A 265 -4.89 8.46 13.56
CA HIS A 265 -5.31 7.19 14.17
C HIS A 265 -5.54 7.30 15.68
N GLN A 266 -5.69 8.52 16.22
CA GLN A 266 -5.74 8.75 17.67
C GLN A 266 -6.89 8.01 18.38
N HIS A 267 -8.00 7.75 17.70
CA HIS A 267 -9.19 7.06 18.26
C HIS A 267 -9.37 5.62 17.76
N ALA A 268 -8.37 5.06 17.07
CA ALA A 268 -8.52 3.77 16.41
C ALA A 268 -8.78 2.61 17.39
N CYS A 269 -8.23 2.67 18.61
CA CYS A 269 -8.40 1.61 19.60
C CYS A 269 -9.82 1.61 20.18
N GLU A 270 -10.38 2.78 20.44
CA GLU A 270 -11.72 3.00 20.96
C GLU A 270 -12.77 2.51 19.96
N LEU A 271 -12.65 2.91 18.68
CA LEU A 271 -13.56 2.45 17.62
C LEU A 271 -13.49 0.92 17.43
N ALA A 272 -12.32 0.32 17.53
CA ALA A 272 -12.17 -1.13 17.46
C ALA A 272 -12.83 -1.85 18.64
N ARG A 273 -12.68 -1.34 19.87
CA ARG A 273 -13.36 -1.90 21.05
C ARG A 273 -14.87 -1.78 20.95
N LEU A 274 -15.38 -0.62 20.53
CA LEU A 274 -16.81 -0.38 20.30
C LEU A 274 -17.38 -1.38 19.28
N SER A 275 -16.69 -1.58 18.15
CA SER A 275 -17.10 -2.55 17.14
C SER A 275 -17.16 -3.98 17.69
N ILE A 276 -16.15 -4.41 18.44
CA ILE A 276 -16.10 -5.78 18.97
C ILE A 276 -17.16 -5.98 20.07
N ALA A 277 -17.33 -4.99 20.95
CA ALA A 277 -18.38 -4.99 21.96
C ALA A 277 -19.77 -5.03 21.32
N ALA A 278 -20.00 -4.26 20.25
CA ALA A 278 -21.25 -4.28 19.50
C ALA A 278 -21.55 -5.64 18.87
N TRP A 279 -20.54 -6.33 18.33
CA TRP A 279 -20.70 -7.69 17.82
C TRP A 279 -21.17 -8.63 18.93
N LYS A 280 -20.50 -8.57 20.09
CA LYS A 280 -20.88 -9.39 21.25
C LYS A 280 -22.28 -9.07 21.76
N ALA A 281 -22.65 -7.78 21.79
CA ALA A 281 -23.95 -7.31 22.24
C ALA A 281 -25.07 -7.81 21.33
N ASN A 282 -24.92 -7.66 20.02
CA ASN A 282 -25.92 -8.09 19.05
C ASN A 282 -25.30 -8.36 17.67
N PRO A 283 -24.91 -9.63 17.36
CA PRO A 283 -24.32 -9.98 16.06
C PRO A 283 -25.23 -9.63 14.86
N GLY A 284 -26.55 -9.77 15.03
CA GLY A 284 -27.52 -9.53 13.96
C GLY A 284 -27.61 -8.06 13.53
N LYS A 285 -27.32 -7.13 14.43
CA LYS A 285 -27.29 -5.68 14.14
C LYS A 285 -25.88 -5.14 13.86
N TRP A 286 -24.85 -5.94 14.08
CA TRP A 286 -23.48 -5.52 13.91
C TRP A 286 -23.12 -5.04 12.49
N PRO A 287 -23.67 -5.58 11.38
CA PRO A 287 -23.41 -5.03 10.05
C PRO A 287 -23.71 -3.53 9.95
N GLU A 288 -24.81 -3.07 10.55
CA GLU A 288 -25.18 -1.64 10.60
C GLU A 288 -24.16 -0.83 11.43
N VAL A 289 -23.70 -1.38 12.55
CA VAL A 289 -22.63 -0.77 13.36
C VAL A 289 -21.34 -0.64 12.57
N HIS A 290 -20.96 -1.68 11.83
CA HIS A 290 -19.75 -1.66 11.01
C HIS A 290 -19.80 -0.55 9.96
N GLU A 291 -20.92 -0.41 9.25
CA GLU A 291 -21.13 0.67 8.27
C GLU A 291 -21.06 2.05 8.93
N GLN A 292 -21.65 2.21 10.11
CA GLN A 292 -21.60 3.46 10.86
C GLN A 292 -20.16 3.84 11.25
N LEU A 293 -19.39 2.90 11.78
CA LEU A 293 -18.02 3.15 12.27
C LEU A 293 -16.99 3.28 11.14
N ILE A 294 -17.20 2.63 9.99
CA ILE A 294 -16.30 2.68 8.83
C ILE A 294 -16.59 3.89 7.92
N SER A 295 -17.57 4.71 8.26
CA SER A 295 -17.97 5.90 7.50
C SER A 295 -16.93 7.03 7.54
N THR A 296 -17.18 8.10 6.77
CA THR A 296 -16.33 9.30 6.73
C THR A 296 -17.19 10.55 6.96
N PRO A 297 -16.74 11.52 7.78
CA PRO A 297 -15.46 11.55 8.53
C PRO A 297 -15.40 10.54 9.67
N ASP A 298 -14.19 10.28 10.18
CA ASP A 298 -13.99 9.40 11.35
C ASP A 298 -14.75 9.96 12.56
N LEU A 299 -15.53 9.13 13.24
CA LEU A 299 -16.33 9.55 14.39
C LEU A 299 -15.46 9.73 15.63
N PRO A 300 -15.62 10.84 16.38
CA PRO A 300 -15.10 10.94 17.74
C PRO A 300 -15.67 9.83 18.64
N PRO A 301 -14.93 9.35 19.66
CA PRO A 301 -15.37 8.23 20.49
C PRO A 301 -16.76 8.39 21.10
N GLU A 302 -17.10 9.58 21.63
CA GLU A 302 -18.42 9.77 22.27
C GLU A 302 -19.57 9.68 21.25
N VAL A 303 -19.35 10.22 20.04
CA VAL A 303 -20.33 10.17 18.95
C VAL A 303 -20.47 8.72 18.44
N ALA A 304 -19.35 8.01 18.31
CA ALA A 304 -19.34 6.61 17.90
C ALA A 304 -20.08 5.72 18.91
N GLU A 305 -19.82 5.89 20.21
CA GLU A 305 -20.47 5.13 21.27
C GLU A 305 -21.98 5.38 21.31
N ALA A 306 -22.41 6.65 21.21
CA ALA A 306 -23.83 6.99 21.15
C ALA A 306 -24.51 6.35 19.94
N ALA A 307 -23.91 6.42 18.74
CA ALA A 307 -24.46 5.83 17.53
C ALA A 307 -24.52 4.29 17.61
N VAL A 308 -23.47 3.64 18.12
CA VAL A 308 -23.46 2.19 18.34
C VAL A 308 -24.54 1.78 19.34
N GLY A 309 -24.67 2.52 20.44
CA GLY A 309 -25.68 2.29 21.48
C GLY A 309 -27.11 2.43 20.97
N GLN A 310 -27.38 3.35 20.02
CA GLN A 310 -28.68 3.44 19.36
C GLN A 310 -29.01 2.19 18.52
N ILE A 311 -28.00 1.59 17.89
CA ILE A 311 -28.16 0.41 17.05
C ILE A 311 -28.39 -0.84 17.91
N VAL A 312 -27.44 -1.17 18.80
CA VAL A 312 -27.46 -2.44 19.57
C VAL A 312 -28.18 -2.34 20.93
N GLY A 313 -28.44 -1.14 21.42
CA GLY A 313 -28.98 -0.84 22.74
C GLY A 313 -27.88 -0.45 23.74
N HIS A 314 -28.03 0.71 24.39
CA HIS A 314 -27.03 1.27 25.31
C HIS A 314 -26.64 0.30 26.44
N ASP A 315 -27.62 -0.27 27.16
CA ASP A 315 -27.36 -1.22 28.27
C ASP A 315 -26.68 -2.52 27.81
N GLN A 316 -26.90 -2.93 26.55
CA GLN A 316 -26.24 -4.12 25.99
C GLN A 316 -24.80 -3.81 25.60
N LEU A 317 -24.57 -2.65 25.00
CA LEU A 317 -23.24 -2.17 24.66
C LEU A 317 -22.37 -1.98 25.91
N GLU A 318 -22.90 -1.33 26.95
CA GLU A 318 -22.19 -1.08 28.21
C GLU A 318 -21.75 -2.40 28.86
N ARG A 319 -22.65 -3.38 28.95
CA ARG A 319 -22.31 -4.72 29.46
C ARG A 319 -21.26 -5.43 28.60
N ALA A 320 -21.36 -5.32 27.27
CA ALA A 320 -20.40 -5.94 26.37
C ALA A 320 -19.00 -5.31 26.47
N LEU A 321 -18.91 -4.00 26.68
CA LEU A 321 -17.64 -3.28 26.85
C LEU A 321 -16.85 -3.71 28.10
N GLN A 322 -17.54 -4.19 29.14
CA GLN A 322 -16.92 -4.71 30.36
C GLN A 322 -16.40 -6.14 30.20
N ASP A 323 -16.74 -6.84 29.12
CA ASP A 323 -16.37 -8.24 28.93
C ASP A 323 -14.94 -8.39 28.39
N SER A 324 -14.15 -9.24 29.05
CA SER A 324 -12.73 -9.49 28.73
C SER A 324 -12.51 -10.11 27.35
N SER A 325 -13.53 -10.73 26.75
CA SER A 325 -13.47 -11.27 25.39
C SER A 325 -13.27 -10.17 24.34
N VAL A 326 -13.71 -8.93 24.60
CA VAL A 326 -13.50 -7.78 23.69
C VAL A 326 -12.00 -7.53 23.50
N GLU A 327 -11.28 -7.41 24.61
CA GLU A 327 -9.85 -7.17 24.60
C GLU A 327 -9.07 -8.41 24.12
N THR A 328 -9.59 -9.62 24.41
CA THR A 328 -9.01 -10.88 23.91
C THR A 328 -9.07 -10.96 22.39
N LEU A 329 -10.22 -10.65 21.77
CA LEU A 329 -10.36 -10.66 20.32
C LEU A 329 -9.50 -9.56 19.67
N LEU A 330 -9.48 -8.35 20.23
CA LEU A 330 -8.64 -7.25 19.76
C LEU A 330 -7.16 -7.65 19.74
N ARG A 331 -6.66 -8.21 20.86
CA ARG A 331 -5.28 -8.68 20.97
C ARG A 331 -4.96 -9.82 20.01
N SER A 332 -5.92 -10.72 19.78
CA SER A 332 -5.78 -11.81 18.80
C SER A 332 -5.57 -11.26 17.38
N GLY A 333 -6.39 -10.29 16.95
CA GLY A 333 -6.22 -9.62 15.65
C GLY A 333 -4.90 -8.85 15.54
N VAL A 334 -4.51 -8.14 16.60
CA VAL A 334 -3.22 -7.42 16.67
C VAL A 334 -2.03 -8.38 16.57
N LYS A 335 -2.07 -9.53 17.25
CA LYS A 335 -1.03 -10.57 17.14
C LYS A 335 -0.92 -11.14 15.74
N ASP A 336 -2.06 -11.42 15.10
CA ASP A 336 -2.07 -11.87 13.70
C ASP A 336 -1.38 -10.85 12.80
N PHE A 337 -1.71 -9.56 12.96
CA PHE A 337 -1.03 -8.50 12.22
C PHE A 337 0.48 -8.47 12.49
N GLY A 338 0.93 -8.72 13.71
CA GLY A 338 2.35 -8.88 14.05
C GLY A 338 3.05 -9.96 13.21
N GLN A 339 2.37 -11.05 12.88
CA GLN A 339 2.86 -12.08 11.97
C GLN A 339 2.79 -11.62 10.51
N LEU A 340 1.63 -11.09 10.07
CA LEU A 340 1.41 -10.67 8.67
C LEU A 340 2.33 -9.52 8.23
N LYS A 341 2.65 -8.60 9.16
CA LYS A 341 3.51 -7.43 8.88
C LYS A 341 4.93 -7.80 8.47
N LYS A 342 5.39 -9.02 8.78
CA LYS A 342 6.71 -9.54 8.37
C LYS A 342 6.84 -9.66 6.84
N GLY A 343 5.73 -9.94 6.13
CA GLY A 343 5.73 -9.95 4.67
C GLY A 343 5.60 -8.54 4.08
N ASN A 344 4.63 -7.79 4.55
CA ASN A 344 4.40 -6.40 4.16
C ASN A 344 3.69 -5.70 5.32
N ALA A 345 4.05 -4.46 5.69
CA ALA A 345 3.44 -3.78 6.84
C ALA A 345 2.11 -3.03 6.53
N LEU A 346 1.70 -2.93 5.26
CA LEU A 346 0.53 -2.14 4.83
C LEU A 346 -0.81 -2.75 5.29
N LEU A 347 -1.73 -1.92 5.76
CA LEU A 347 -3.14 -2.26 5.91
C LEU A 347 -3.97 -1.74 4.72
N PRO A 348 -5.12 -2.33 4.41
CA PRO A 348 -5.70 -3.54 5.04
C PRO A 348 -4.97 -4.83 4.61
N LYS A 349 -5.28 -5.94 5.29
CA LYS A 349 -4.94 -7.30 4.83
C LYS A 349 -6.22 -8.02 4.46
N LEU A 350 -6.24 -8.68 3.30
CA LEU A 350 -7.32 -9.61 2.95
C LEU A 350 -6.72 -11.00 2.78
N MET A 351 -6.91 -11.85 3.78
CA MET A 351 -6.52 -13.25 3.76
C MET A 351 -7.59 -14.06 3.02
N CYS A 352 -7.14 -14.82 2.03
CA CYS A 352 -7.93 -15.61 1.11
C CYS A 352 -7.47 -17.08 1.09
N ALA A 353 -8.20 -17.93 0.36
CA ALA A 353 -7.90 -19.36 0.23
C ALA A 353 -6.43 -19.66 -0.13
N GLY A 354 -5.91 -20.76 0.42
CA GLY A 354 -4.53 -21.20 0.21
C GLY A 354 -3.47 -20.33 0.89
N GLY A 355 -3.84 -19.53 1.88
CA GLY A 355 -2.93 -18.66 2.63
C GLY A 355 -2.48 -17.42 1.84
N LYS A 356 -3.14 -17.12 0.72
CA LYS A 356 -2.87 -15.90 -0.06
C LYS A 356 -3.36 -14.70 0.73
N VAL A 357 -2.51 -13.69 0.88
CA VAL A 357 -2.84 -12.43 1.56
C VAL A 357 -2.64 -11.29 0.58
N LEU A 358 -3.71 -10.56 0.29
CA LEU A 358 -3.65 -9.31 -0.45
C LEU A 358 -3.36 -8.17 0.55
N HIS A 359 -2.29 -7.42 0.30
CA HIS A 359 -1.84 -6.33 1.17
C HIS A 359 -2.18 -4.98 0.54
N GLY A 360 -2.81 -4.09 1.30
CA GLY A 360 -3.15 -2.75 0.83
C GLY A 360 -4.41 -2.74 -0.04
N GLU A 361 -4.51 -1.70 -0.87
CA GLU A 361 -5.70 -1.39 -1.65
C GLU A 361 -5.49 -1.79 -3.13
N PRO A 362 -6.38 -2.63 -3.71
CA PRO A 362 -6.50 -2.81 -5.16
C PRO A 362 -6.91 -1.53 -5.88
N ARG A 363 -6.57 -1.38 -7.17
CA ARG A 363 -6.87 -0.16 -7.93
C ARG A 363 -8.38 0.12 -8.11
N SER A 364 -9.22 -0.92 -8.04
CA SER A 364 -10.67 -0.83 -8.21
C SER A 364 -11.38 -2.09 -7.70
N GLY A 365 -12.71 -2.04 -7.59
CA GLY A 365 -13.54 -3.20 -7.29
C GLY A 365 -13.41 -4.32 -8.34
N ASP A 366 -13.29 -3.99 -9.62
CA ASP A 366 -13.05 -4.98 -10.68
C ASP A 366 -11.66 -5.62 -10.59
N ALA A 367 -10.65 -4.89 -10.15
CA ALA A 367 -9.31 -5.45 -9.91
C ALA A 367 -9.33 -6.43 -8.74
N LEU A 368 -9.99 -6.08 -7.64
CA LEU A 368 -10.22 -7.01 -6.53
C LEU A 368 -10.98 -8.24 -7.00
N LEU A 369 -12.07 -8.07 -7.75
CA LEU A 369 -12.86 -9.17 -8.27
C LEU A 369 -12.03 -10.08 -9.19
N SER A 370 -11.18 -9.52 -10.05
CA SER A 370 -10.28 -10.29 -10.92
C SER A 370 -9.29 -11.12 -10.11
N ALA A 371 -8.72 -10.57 -9.03
CA ALA A 371 -7.86 -11.32 -8.12
C ALA A 371 -8.63 -12.45 -7.43
N LEU A 372 -9.85 -12.19 -6.96
CA LEU A 372 -10.70 -13.21 -6.32
C LEU A 372 -11.12 -14.31 -7.31
N LYS A 373 -11.43 -13.97 -8.56
CA LYS A 373 -11.68 -14.95 -9.64
C LYS A 373 -10.51 -15.91 -9.81
N GLN A 374 -9.27 -15.41 -9.82
CA GLN A 374 -8.08 -16.25 -9.90
C GLN A 374 -7.83 -17.09 -8.64
N ILE A 375 -8.15 -16.56 -7.46
CA ILE A 375 -7.92 -17.27 -6.19
C ILE A 375 -8.94 -18.38 -5.95
N TYR A 376 -10.21 -18.10 -6.23
CA TYR A 376 -11.34 -18.98 -5.92
C TYR A 376 -11.91 -19.70 -7.14
N ASN A 377 -11.36 -19.43 -8.32
CA ASN A 377 -11.76 -20.01 -9.60
C ASN A 377 -13.25 -19.78 -9.91
N LEU A 378 -13.70 -18.53 -9.79
CA LEU A 378 -15.13 -18.15 -9.85
C LEU A 378 -15.72 -18.13 -11.26
N ASP A 379 -14.90 -18.25 -12.30
CA ASP A 379 -15.32 -18.31 -13.70
C ASP A 379 -15.60 -19.74 -14.18
N GLN A 380 -15.54 -20.73 -13.27
CA GLN A 380 -15.97 -22.11 -13.44
C GLN A 380 -17.14 -22.39 -12.50
#